data_AF-A0A7W0J7P6-F1
#
_entry.id   AF-A0A7W0J7P6-F1
#
_cell.length_a   1.000
_cell.length_b   1.000
_cell.length_c   1.000
_cell.angle_alpha   90.00
_cell.angle_beta   90.00
_cell.angle_gamma   90.00
#
_symmetry.space_group_name_H-M   'P 1'
#
loop_
_entity.id
_entity.type
_entity.pdbx_description
1 polymer ?
#
loop_
_entity_poly.entity_id
_entity_poly.type
_entity_poly.pdbx_seq_one_letter_code
_entity_poly.pdbx_strand_id
1 'polypeptide(L)' 'MSRAWKFGESLNTDEIIPARFNLTIVPQELAQKVFCEVRPDFAP' A
#
# COMPACT_ATOMS: atom_id res chain seq x y z
N MET A 1 22.39 -1.67 -4.42
CA MET A 1 21.41 -2.77 -4.52
C MET A 1 20.11 -2.30 -3.91
N SER A 2 19.00 -2.37 -4.66
CA SER A 2 17.68 -1.99 -4.15
C SER A 2 17.04 -3.17 -3.41
N ARG A 3 16.24 -2.91 -2.37
CA ARG A 3 15.47 -3.94 -1.67
C ARG A 3 14.25 -4.35 -2.51
N ALA A 4 14.11 -5.66 -2.77
CA ALA A 4 12.90 -6.21 -3.37
C ALA A 4 11.85 -6.50 -2.28
N TRP A 5 10.59 -6.22 -2.60
CA TRP A 5 9.44 -6.62 -1.77
C TRP A 5 8.61 -7.63 -2.56
N LYS A 6 8.36 -8.78 -1.95
CA LYS A 6 7.56 -9.86 -2.55
C LYS A 6 6.23 -9.99 -1.78
N PHE A 7 5.14 -10.06 -2.53
CA PHE A 7 3.79 -10.30 -2.03
C PHE A 7 3.34 -11.72 -2.43
N GLY A 8 2.22 -12.17 -1.85
CA GLY A 8 1.60 -13.45 -2.19
C GLY A 8 0.87 -13.41 -3.54
N GLU A 9 0.20 -14.51 -3.86
CA GLU A 9 -0.70 -14.61 -5.01
C GLU A 9 -2.01 -13.83 -4.76
N SER A 10 -2.71 -13.46 -5.82
CA SER A 10 -4.05 -12.84 -5.76
C SER A 10 -4.14 -11.50 -5.00
N LEU A 11 -3.05 -10.73 -4.96
CA LEU A 11 -3.01 -9.39 -4.37
C LEU A 11 -4.01 -8.46 -5.07
N ASN A 12 -4.99 -7.96 -4.33
CA ASN A 12 -6.05 -7.10 -4.85
C ASN A 12 -5.81 -5.60 -4.55
N THR A 13 -6.67 -4.73 -5.07
CA THR A 13 -6.54 -3.28 -4.93
C THR A 13 -6.76 -2.78 -3.50
N ASP A 14 -7.64 -3.42 -2.72
CA ASP A 14 -7.86 -3.04 -1.33
C ASP A 14 -6.68 -3.41 -0.42
N GLU A 15 -5.96 -4.49 -0.75
CA GLU A 15 -4.70 -4.84 -0.09
C GLU A 15 -3.56 -3.86 -0.45
N ILE A 16 -3.58 -3.29 -1.65
CA ILE A 16 -2.64 -2.22 -2.06
C ILE A 16 -3.00 -0.91 -1.35
N ILE A 17 -4.26 -0.49 -1.44
CA ILE A 17 -4.78 0.74 -0.83
C ILE A 17 -6.25 0.53 -0.42
N PRO A 18 -6.54 0.43 0.89
CA PRO A 18 -7.91 0.21 1.33
C PRO A 18 -8.87 1.31 0.88
N ALA A 19 -10.07 0.95 0.41
CA ALA A 19 -11.07 1.90 -0.07
C ALA A 19 -11.40 3.06 0.89
N ARG A 20 -11.21 2.89 2.20
CA ARG A 20 -11.37 3.97 3.21
C ARG A 20 -10.43 5.17 2.99
N PHE A 21 -9.37 5.02 2.19
CA PHE A 21 -8.45 6.10 1.84
C PHE A 21 -8.79 6.80 0.52
N ASN A 22 -9.84 6.36 -0.20
CA ASN A 22 -10.34 7.02 -1.42
C ASN A 22 -11.05 8.36 -1.15
N LEU A 23 -10.76 8.98 0.00
CA LEU A 23 -11.19 10.33 0.37
C LEU A 23 -10.23 11.40 -0.17
N THR A 24 -9.05 10.99 -0.64
CA THR A 24 -8.03 11.86 -1.20
C THR A 24 -7.51 11.28 -2.52
N ILE A 25 -7.04 12.19 -3.38
CA ILE A 25 -6.31 11.86 -4.62
C ILE A 25 -4.86 12.33 -4.55
N VAL A 26 -4.44 12.93 -3.42
CA VAL A 26 -3.08 13.45 -3.24
C VAL A 26 -2.11 12.27 -3.12
N PRO A 27 -1.17 12.09 -4.07
CA PRO A 27 -0.33 10.88 -4.09
C PRO A 27 0.52 10.70 -2.83
N GLN A 28 0.99 11.79 -2.23
CA GLN A 28 1.81 11.77 -1.03
C GLN A 28 1.03 11.27 0.20
N GLU A 29 -0.27 11.56 0.28
CA GLU A 29 -1.13 11.07 1.36
C GLU A 29 -1.40 9.57 1.20
N LEU A 30 -1.67 9.12 -0.03
CA LEU A 30 -1.90 7.70 -0.34
C LEU A 30 -0.64 6.84 -0.12
N ALA A 31 0.54 7.38 -0.46
CA ALA A 31 1.81 6.67 -0.29
C ALA A 31 2.10 6.28 1.17
N GLN A 32 1.58 7.03 2.15
CA GLN A 32 1.73 6.73 3.57
C GLN A 32 0.86 5.56 4.05
N LYS A 33 -0.09 5.09 3.23
CA LYS A 33 -1.09 4.08 3.58
C LYS A 33 -1.02 2.81 2.73
N VAL A 34 -0.13 2.78 1.74
CA VAL A 34 0.02 1.64 0.83
C VAL A 34 0.43 0.39 1.59
N PHE A 35 -0.24 -0.73 1.32
CA PHE A 35 -0.05 -2.02 1.98
C PHE A 35 -0.20 -2.04 3.51
N CYS A 36 -0.84 -1.03 4.12
CA CYS A 36 -0.84 -0.87 5.58
C CYS A 36 -1.42 -2.05 6.39
N GLU A 37 -2.29 -2.88 5.81
CA GLU A 37 -2.88 -4.05 6.49
C GLU A 37 -2.06 -5.33 6.30
N VAL A 38 -1.37 -5.47 5.16
CA VAL A 38 -0.62 -6.68 4.79
C VAL A 38 0.88 -6.56 5.07
N ARG A 39 1.42 -5.33 5.02
CA ARG A 39 2.83 -4.96 5.25
C ARG A 39 2.93 -3.56 5.88
N PRO A 40 2.65 -3.42 7.19
CA PRO A 40 2.69 -2.13 7.88
C PRO A 40 4.09 -1.49 7.92
N ASP A 41 5.15 -2.25 7.61
CA ASP A 41 6.55 -1.82 7.51
C ASP A 41 6.95 -1.33 6.11
N PHE A 42 6.02 -1.35 5.14
CA PHE A 42 6.32 -0.99 3.75
C PHE A 42 6.40 0.51 3.52
N ALA A 43 5.39 1.25 4.01
CA ALA A 43 5.31 2.69 3.81
C ALA A 43 6.44 3.42 4.58
N PRO A 44 6.93 4.55 4.03
CA PRO A 44 8.02 5.32 4.64
C PRO A 44 7.64 5.98 5.97
#